data_AF-A0A0A9X9F9-F1
#
_entry.id   AF-A0A0A9X9F9-F1
#
_cell.length_a   1.000
_cell.length_b   1.000
_cell.length_c   1.000
_cell.angle_alpha   90.00
_cell.angle_beta   90.00
_cell.angle_gamma   90.00
#
_symmetry.space_group_name_H-M   'P 1'
#
loop_
_entity.id
_entity.type
_entity.pdbx_description
1 polymer ?
#
loop_
_entity_poly.entity_id
_entity_poly.type
_entity_poly.pdbx_seq_one_letter_code
_entity_poly.pdbx_strand_id
1 'polypeptide(L)'
;LAKFHALTRILLDRGEIPLDIFGKHIWARNPEMTIKMVTDNAERLVNVMKTWGDDWQEATERFQKALPDFGKRFVEELEAKPEEFSVLCHGDCWTNNMLFKGDD
;
A
#
# COMPACT_ATOMS: atom_id res chain seq x y z
N LEU A 1 -3.43 15.80 4.42
CA LEU A 1 -2.56 14.93 3.59
C LEU A 1 -2.00 15.66 2.35
N ALA A 2 -2.80 16.28 1.49
CA ALA A 2 -2.28 16.96 0.28
C ALA A 2 -1.16 18.00 0.56
N LYS A 3 -1.34 18.87 1.57
CA LYS A 3 -0.30 19.82 2.01
C LYS A 3 0.99 19.11 2.46
N PHE A 4 0.87 17.96 3.11
CA PHE A 4 2.01 17.16 3.54
C PHE A 4 2.76 16.59 2.32
N HIS A 5 2.07 15.97 1.36
CA HIS A 5 2.68 15.48 0.12
C HIS A 5 3.41 16.61 -0.63
N ALA A 6 2.74 17.76 -0.84
CA ALA A 6 3.33 18.91 -1.52
C ALA A 6 4.59 19.45 -0.81
N LEU A 7 4.54 19.59 0.52
CA LEU A 7 5.69 20.02 1.31
C LEU A 7 6.84 19.02 1.19
N THR A 8 6.56 17.72 1.31
CA THR A 8 7.60 16.68 1.27
C THR A 8 8.29 16.64 -0.08
N ARG A 9 7.58 16.91 -1.20
CA ARG A 9 8.21 17.04 -2.51
C ARG A 9 9.27 18.15 -2.52
N ILE A 10 8.90 19.34 -2.03
CA ILE A 10 9.81 20.49 -1.96
C ILE A 10 11.02 20.17 -1.07
N LEU A 11 10.79 19.55 0.09
CA LEU A 11 11.86 19.21 1.04
C LEU A 11 12.80 18.12 0.49
N LEU A 12 12.26 17.14 -0.25
CA LEU A 12 13.06 16.14 -0.97
C LEU A 12 13.92 16.80 -2.06
N ASP A 13 13.34 17.69 -2.87
CA ASP A 13 14.06 18.42 -3.92
C ASP A 13 15.20 19.30 -3.37
N ARG A 14 15.05 19.80 -2.14
CA ARG A 14 16.08 20.57 -1.43
C ARG A 14 17.11 19.73 -0.67
N GLY A 15 16.92 18.41 -0.59
CA GLY A 15 17.76 17.54 0.23
C GLY A 15 17.61 17.76 1.74
N GLU A 16 16.48 18.32 2.18
CA GLU A 16 16.19 18.58 3.60
C GLU A 16 15.58 17.35 4.30
N ILE A 17 15.17 16.33 3.55
CA ILE A 17 14.70 15.04 4.07
C ILE A 17 15.64 13.92 3.61
N PRO A 18 16.18 13.12 4.55
CA PRO A 18 16.99 11.95 4.22
C PRO A 18 16.13 10.84 3.59
N LEU A 19 16.37 10.50 2.33
CA LEU A 19 15.67 9.41 1.64
C LEU A 19 16.06 8.02 2.17
N ASP A 20 17.24 7.86 2.75
CA ASP A 20 17.74 6.58 3.26
C ASP A 20 16.91 6.04 4.43
N ILE A 21 16.41 6.90 5.32
CA ILE A 21 15.58 6.47 6.47
C ILE A 21 14.12 6.20 6.07
N PHE A 22 13.64 6.80 4.97
CA PHE A 22 12.27 6.66 4.48
C PHE A 22 12.15 5.74 3.26
N GLY A 23 13.28 5.31 2.68
CA GLY A 23 13.33 4.60 1.40
C GLY A 23 12.88 3.14 1.47
N LYS A 24 12.65 2.59 2.68
CA LYS A 24 12.20 1.21 2.84
C LYS A 24 10.97 1.11 3.74
N HIS A 25 9.85 0.72 3.15
CA HIS A 25 8.60 0.46 3.87
C HIS A 25 8.77 -0.66 4.90
N ILE A 26 8.05 -0.60 6.04
CA ILE A 26 8.10 -1.64 7.08
C ILE A 26 7.79 -3.04 6.51
N TRP A 27 6.78 -3.13 5.65
CA TRP A 27 6.37 -4.34 4.95
C TRP A 27 7.39 -4.85 3.92
N ALA A 28 8.30 -4.01 3.43
CA ALA A 28 9.37 -4.43 2.51
C ALA A 28 10.62 -4.95 3.25
N ARG A 29 10.68 -4.84 4.59
CA ARG A 29 11.85 -5.27 5.38
C ARG A 29 12.04 -6.78 5.42
N ASN A 30 10.94 -7.54 5.36
CA ASN A 30 10.96 -8.99 5.23
C ASN A 30 10.02 -9.42 4.07
N PRO A 31 10.50 -9.36 2.82
CA PRO A 31 9.66 -9.55 1.64
C PRO A 31 9.07 -10.96 1.57
N GLU A 32 9.83 -11.99 1.98
CA GLU A 32 9.34 -13.38 1.99
C GLU A 32 8.14 -13.55 2.93
N MET A 33 8.25 -13.03 4.16
CA MET A 33 7.16 -13.04 5.12
C MET A 33 5.95 -12.26 4.59
N THR A 34 6.17 -11.06 4.06
CA THR A 34 5.09 -10.20 3.54
C THR A 34 4.39 -10.84 2.36
N ILE A 35 5.13 -11.38 1.37
CA ILE A 35 4.56 -12.10 0.22
C ILE A 35 3.68 -13.23 0.71
N LYS A 36 4.19 -14.07 1.62
CA LYS A 36 3.43 -15.19 2.17
C LYS A 36 2.15 -14.72 2.87
N MET A 37 2.28 -13.77 3.79
CA MET A 37 1.16 -13.26 4.58
C MET A 37 0.07 -12.64 3.69
N VAL A 38 0.47 -11.83 2.71
CA VAL A 38 -0.46 -11.12 1.82
C VAL A 38 -1.15 -12.09 0.87
N THR A 39 -0.42 -13.05 0.29
CA THR A 39 -1.01 -14.09 -0.57
C THR A 39 -1.96 -15.00 0.22
N ASP A 40 -1.56 -15.52 1.39
CA ASP A 40 -2.42 -16.37 2.22
C ASP A 40 -3.74 -15.67 2.60
N ASN A 41 -3.68 -14.38 2.96
CA ASN A 41 -4.87 -13.60 3.30
C ASN A 41 -5.75 -13.32 2.08
N ALA A 42 -5.14 -13.04 0.92
CA ALA A 42 -5.88 -12.84 -0.32
C ALA A 42 -6.59 -14.12 -0.78
N GLU A 43 -5.96 -15.29 -0.64
CA GLU A 43 -6.59 -16.58 -0.94
C GLU A 43 -7.80 -16.85 -0.04
N ARG A 44 -7.67 -16.59 1.25
CA ARG A 44 -8.78 -16.69 2.21
C ARG A 44 -9.91 -15.75 1.85
N LEU A 45 -9.60 -14.50 1.51
CA LEU A 45 -10.58 -13.52 1.07
C LEU A 45 -11.33 -14.03 -0.16
N VAL A 46 -10.64 -14.47 -1.21
CA VAL A 46 -11.27 -14.98 -2.44
C VAL A 46 -12.18 -16.18 -2.15
N ASN A 47 -11.80 -17.08 -1.24
CA ASN A 47 -12.65 -18.19 -0.86
C ASN A 47 -13.94 -17.76 -0.15
N VAL A 48 -13.87 -16.70 0.65
CA VAL A 48 -15.05 -16.12 1.29
C VAL A 48 -15.88 -15.31 0.29
N MET A 49 -15.27 -14.58 -0.63
CA MET A 49 -15.97 -13.80 -1.67
C MET A 49 -16.86 -14.68 -2.56
N LYS A 50 -16.48 -15.94 -2.81
CA LYS A 50 -17.30 -16.92 -3.53
C LYS A 50 -18.67 -17.16 -2.89
N THR A 51 -18.88 -16.78 -1.63
CA THR A 51 -20.16 -16.93 -0.92
C THR A 51 -21.01 -15.66 -0.89
N TRP A 52 -20.54 -14.54 -1.46
CA TRP A 52 -21.20 -13.23 -1.34
C TRP A 52 -22.31 -12.99 -2.38
N GLY A 53 -22.56 -13.95 -3.26
CA GLY A 53 -23.59 -13.88 -4.30
C GLY A 53 -23.09 -13.27 -5.61
N ASP A 54 -23.98 -13.23 -6.61
CA ASP A 54 -23.65 -12.96 -8.01
C ASP A 54 -23.07 -11.54 -8.23
N ASP A 55 -23.50 -10.56 -7.43
CA ASP A 55 -23.01 -9.18 -7.49
C ASP A 55 -21.49 -9.07 -7.29
N TRP A 56 -20.86 -10.08 -6.65
CA TRP A 56 -19.43 -10.10 -6.36
C TRP A 56 -18.64 -11.03 -7.28
N GLN A 57 -19.28 -11.68 -8.25
CA GLN A 57 -18.63 -12.67 -9.11
C GLN A 57 -17.48 -12.05 -9.91
N GLU A 58 -17.70 -10.89 -10.55
CA GLU A 58 -16.66 -10.21 -11.33
C GLU A 58 -15.44 -9.86 -10.45
N ALA A 59 -15.68 -9.29 -9.27
CA ALA A 59 -14.63 -8.93 -8.34
C ALA A 59 -13.86 -10.18 -7.87
N THR A 60 -14.58 -11.26 -7.56
CA THR A 60 -14.01 -12.54 -7.13
C THR A 60 -13.10 -13.13 -8.21
N GLU A 61 -13.55 -13.15 -9.46
CA GLU A 61 -12.77 -13.65 -10.59
C GLU A 61 -11.51 -12.81 -10.84
N ARG A 62 -11.62 -11.48 -10.74
CA ARG A 62 -10.48 -10.57 -10.89
C ARG A 62 -9.44 -10.77 -9.79
N PHE A 63 -9.87 -10.89 -8.54
CA PHE A 63 -8.96 -11.19 -7.43
C PHE A 63 -8.32 -12.57 -7.59
N GLN A 64 -9.10 -13.59 -7.94
CA GLN A 64 -8.61 -14.95 -8.17
C GLN A 64 -7.53 -15.00 -9.26
N LYS A 65 -7.68 -14.23 -10.34
CA LYS A 65 -6.69 -14.11 -11.42
C LYS A 65 -5.40 -13.41 -10.98
N ALA A 66 -5.48 -12.49 -10.02
CA ALA A 66 -4.32 -11.78 -9.49
C ALA A 66 -3.55 -12.57 -8.41
N LEU A 67 -4.15 -13.58 -7.77
CA LEU A 67 -3.52 -14.33 -6.67
C LEU A 67 -2.10 -14.85 -6.97
N PRO A 68 -1.78 -15.42 -8.16
CA PRO A 68 -0.46 -15.99 -8.41
C PRO A 68 0.70 -15.00 -8.26
N ASP A 69 0.47 -13.70 -8.51
CA ASP A 69 1.49 -12.66 -8.42
C ASP A 69 1.18 -11.58 -7.37
N PHE A 70 0.05 -11.67 -6.67
CA PHE A 70 -0.46 -10.63 -5.77
C PHE A 70 0.55 -10.22 -4.70
N GLY A 71 1.05 -11.16 -3.89
CA GLY A 71 2.00 -10.84 -2.82
C GLY A 71 3.32 -10.28 -3.34
N LYS A 72 3.80 -10.76 -4.50
CA LYS A 72 5.01 -10.24 -5.13
C LYS A 72 4.83 -8.80 -5.59
N ARG A 73 3.75 -8.53 -6.32
CA ARG A 73 3.39 -7.17 -6.77
C ARG A 73 3.18 -6.23 -5.60
N PHE A 74 2.57 -6.71 -4.52
CA PHE A 74 2.41 -5.91 -3.30
C PHE A 74 3.75 -5.43 -2.75
N VAL A 75 4.76 -6.30 -2.66
CA VAL A 75 6.10 -5.89 -2.20
C VAL A 75 6.80 -4.99 -3.20
N GLU A 76 6.67 -5.25 -4.51
CA GLU A 76 7.26 -4.39 -5.55
C GLU A 76 6.72 -2.95 -5.50
N GLU A 77 5.44 -2.76 -5.20
CA GLU A 77 4.85 -1.42 -5.06
C GLU A 77 5.24 -0.70 -3.76
N LEU A 78 5.87 -1.38 -2.80
CA LEU A 78 6.37 -0.78 -1.57
C LEU A 78 7.80 -0.24 -1.70
N GLU A 79 8.48 -0.55 -2.80
CA GLU A 79 9.81 -0.01 -3.09
C GLU A 79 9.73 1.46 -3.49
N ALA A 80 10.65 2.27 -2.97
CA ALA A 80 10.73 3.68 -3.33
C ALA A 80 11.22 3.83 -4.78
N LYS A 81 10.58 4.72 -5.55
CA LYS A 81 10.93 5.05 -6.95
C LYS A 81 11.42 6.50 -7.04
N PRO A 82 12.61 6.83 -6.50
CA PRO A 82 13.09 8.22 -6.38
C PRO A 82 13.28 8.94 -7.73
N GLU A 83 13.48 8.19 -8.80
CA GLU A 83 13.56 8.67 -10.18
C GLU A 83 12.22 9.16 -10.75
N GLU A 84 11.10 8.78 -10.12
CA GLU A 84 9.75 9.22 -10.49
C GLU A 84 9.29 10.42 -9.63
N PHE A 85 8.03 10.81 -9.82
CA PHE A 85 7.38 11.76 -8.92
C PHE A 85 7.07 11.09 -7.57
N SER A 86 8.07 11.07 -6.69
CA SER A 86 7.95 10.54 -5.33
C SER A 86 7.67 11.64 -4.31
N VAL A 87 6.85 11.30 -3.29
CA VAL A 87 6.56 12.08 -2.09
C VAL A 87 6.70 11.19 -0.86
N LEU A 88 6.86 11.78 0.33
CA LEU A 88 6.77 11.00 1.54
C LEU A 88 5.30 10.67 1.81
N CYS A 89 5.00 9.39 1.96
CA CYS A 89 3.67 8.88 2.30
C CYS A 89 3.53 8.65 3.81
N HIS A 90 2.28 8.61 4.30
CA HIS A 90 2.01 8.24 5.70
C HIS A 90 2.43 6.79 6.02
N GLY A 91 2.40 5.89 5.03
CA GLY A 91 2.76 4.47 5.17
C GLY A 91 1.64 3.57 5.74
N ASP A 92 0.56 4.16 6.27
CA ASP A 92 -0.61 3.43 6.76
C ASP A 92 -1.88 4.32 6.73
N CYS A 93 -2.26 4.75 5.52
CA CYS A 93 -3.31 5.74 5.31
C CYS A 93 -4.71 5.11 5.23
N TRP A 94 -5.20 4.59 6.35
CA TRP A 94 -6.57 4.09 6.52
C TRP A 94 -7.38 5.04 7.44
N THR A 95 -8.71 5.02 7.37
CA THR A 95 -9.63 5.91 8.12
C THR A 95 -9.44 5.97 9.64
N ASN A 96 -9.16 4.85 10.32
CA ASN A 96 -8.80 4.77 11.75
C ASN A 96 -7.50 5.52 12.13
N ASN A 97 -6.60 5.78 11.18
CA ASN A 97 -5.35 6.51 11.38
C ASN A 97 -5.48 7.98 11.01
N MET A 98 -6.69 8.43 10.66
CA MET A 98 -6.98 9.81 10.29
C MET A 98 -7.89 10.45 11.33
N LEU A 99 -7.38 11.49 11.99
CA LEU A 99 -8.16 12.33 12.89
C LEU A 99 -8.69 13.54 12.14
N PHE A 100 -9.99 13.79 12.28
CA PHE A 100 -10.66 14.95 11.71
C PHE A 100 -10.86 15.99 12.79
N LYS A 101 -10.44 17.22 12.50
CA LYS A 101 -10.76 18.35 13.36
C LYS A 101 -12.24 18.68 13.14
N GLY A 102 -13.03 18.67 14.20
CA GLY A 102 -14.41 19.17 14.18
C GLY A 102 -14.47 20.69 14.05
N ASP A 103 -15.67 21.20 13.77
CA ASP A 103 -15.93 22.62 13.54
C ASP A 103 -16.14 23.45 14.82
N ASP A 104 -15.86 22.88 16.01
CA ASP A 104 -15.94 23.59 17.30
C ASP A 104 -14.86 24.70 17.44
#